data_AF-A0A316U394-F1
#
_entry.id   AF-A0A316U394-F1
#
_cell.length_a   1.000
_cell.length_b   1.000
_cell.length_c   1.000
_cell.angle_alpha   90.00
_cell.angle_beta   90.00
_cell.angle_gamma   90.00
#
_symmetry.space_group_name_H-M   'P 1'
#
loop_
_entity.id
_entity.type
_entity.pdbx_description
1 polymer ?
#
loop_
_entity_poly.entity_id
_entity_poly.type
_entity_poly.pdbx_seq_one_letter_code
_entity_poly.pdbx_strand_id
1 'polypeptide(L)'
;MSDQRYDQMLKELLTETQRSMPFPDFEDEVMNKINEIETSEELVREGYRRGITFSWIFFLIGIVFGVVLTSWIPQFDISFLGVDSANFLLIFQIGFLMFILLHFEKLITMTRARLSNRF
;
A
#
# COMPACT_ATOMS: atom_id res chain seq x y z
N MET A 1 64.68 -8.96 2.12
CA MET A 1 64.91 -7.68 2.82
C MET A 1 64.07 -6.51 2.25
N SER A 2 63.42 -6.65 1.08
CA SER A 2 62.55 -5.62 0.50
C SER A 2 61.13 -5.56 1.08
N ASP A 3 60.52 -6.70 1.43
CA ASP A 3 59.12 -6.75 1.93
C ASP A 3 58.90 -6.00 3.23
N GLN A 4 59.81 -6.15 4.21
CA GLN A 4 59.61 -5.54 5.52
C GLN A 4 59.64 -4.00 5.51
N ARG A 5 60.34 -3.39 4.54
CA ARG A 5 60.28 -1.94 4.35
C ARG A 5 58.96 -1.50 3.73
N TYR A 6 58.40 -2.31 2.84
CA TYR A 6 57.14 -2.01 2.19
C TYR A 6 55.99 -2.05 3.20
N ASP A 7 55.97 -3.07 4.06
CA ASP A 7 55.01 -3.17 5.17
C ASP A 7 55.13 -2.01 6.16
N GLN A 8 56.35 -1.57 6.49
CA GLN A 8 56.56 -0.42 7.36
C GLN A 8 56.08 0.89 6.73
N MET A 9 56.40 1.14 5.45
CA MET A 9 55.90 2.31 4.72
C MET A 9 54.38 2.30 4.58
N LEU A 10 53.80 1.14 4.29
CA LEU A 10 52.34 1.00 4.15
C LEU A 10 51.66 1.28 5.48
N LYS A 11 52.21 0.75 6.58
CA LYS A 11 51.70 0.99 7.93
C LYS A 11 51.80 2.46 8.32
N GLU A 12 52.90 3.13 8.00
CA GLU A 12 53.10 4.56 8.30
C GLU A 12 52.12 5.43 7.51
N LEU A 13 51.93 5.17 6.21
CA LEU A 13 50.92 5.84 5.37
C LEU A 13 49.49 5.62 5.86
N LEU A 14 49.16 4.39 6.29
CA LEU A 14 47.84 4.05 6.83
C LEU A 14 47.59 4.73 8.17
N THR A 15 48.63 4.92 8.99
CA THR A 15 48.52 5.58 10.29
C THR A 15 48.38 7.10 10.12
N GLU A 16 49.08 7.71 9.16
CA GLU A 16 48.90 9.13 8.80
C GLU A 16 47.53 9.43 8.18
N THR A 17 46.94 8.46 7.47
CA THR A 17 45.59 8.59 6.92
C THR A 17 44.48 8.22 7.90
N GLN A 18 44.82 7.66 9.08
CA GLN A 18 43.89 7.45 10.19
C GLN A 18 43.58 8.79 10.88
N ARG A 19 43.05 9.72 10.11
CA ARG A 19 42.49 10.98 10.59
C ARG A 19 41.27 10.61 11.43
N SER A 20 41.35 10.85 12.73
CA SER A 20 40.20 10.74 13.64
C SER A 20 39.01 11.44 13.01
N MET A 21 37.89 10.72 12.86
CA MET A 21 36.68 11.24 12.24
C MET A 21 36.35 12.60 12.89
N PRO A 22 36.36 13.71 12.13
CA PRO A 22 36.36 15.06 12.71
C PRO A 22 35.05 15.45 13.38
N PHE A 23 34.04 14.57 13.30
CA PHE A 23 32.70 14.77 13.80
C PHE A 23 32.31 13.54 14.62
N PRO A 24 32.37 13.61 15.96
CA PRO A 24 32.04 12.48 16.83
C PRO A 24 30.58 12.02 16.69
N ASP A 25 29.68 12.92 16.29
CA ASP A 25 28.24 12.67 16.20
C ASP A 25 27.78 12.26 14.80
N PHE A 26 28.69 12.14 13.82
CA PHE A 26 28.33 11.89 12.43
C PHE A 26 27.67 10.51 12.24
N GLU A 27 28.22 9.49 12.89
CA GLU A 27 27.68 8.13 12.83
C GLU A 27 26.26 8.09 13.42
N ASP A 28 26.06 8.71 14.58
CA ASP A 28 24.77 8.79 15.26
C ASP A 28 23.73 9.57 14.43
N GLU A 29 24.12 10.68 13.80
CA GLU A 29 23.22 11.47 12.94
C GLU A 29 22.81 10.69 11.70
N VAL A 30 23.75 10.00 11.05
CA VAL A 30 23.47 9.16 9.87
C VAL A 30 22.55 8.00 10.26
N MET A 31 22.82 7.34 11.38
CA MET A 31 22.01 6.18 11.79
C MET A 31 20.61 6.58 12.24
N ASN A 32 20.45 7.75 12.86
CA ASN A 32 19.12 8.32 13.15
C ASN A 32 18.35 8.65 11.88
N LYS A 33 19.01 9.22 10.86
CA LYS A 33 18.38 9.49 9.55
C LYS A 33 17.94 8.22 8.85
N ILE A 34 18.75 7.15 8.91
CA ILE A 34 18.42 5.85 8.34
C ILE A 34 17.18 5.28 9.03
N ASN A 35 17.16 5.27 10.37
CA ASN A 35 16.01 4.82 11.14
C ASN A 35 14.74 5.63 10.84
N GLU A 36 14.84 6.95 10.71
CA GLU A 36 13.68 7.80 10.39
C GLU A 36 13.10 7.48 9.00
N ILE A 37 13.97 7.25 8.02
CA ILE A 37 13.57 6.83 6.66
C ILE A 37 12.89 5.45 6.72
N GLU A 38 13.51 4.45 7.36
CA GLU A 38 12.94 3.10 7.47
C GLU A 38 11.59 3.11 8.19
N THR A 39 11.49 3.82 9.31
CA THR A 39 10.24 3.91 10.08
C THR A 39 9.14 4.58 9.25
N SER A 40 9.47 5.63 8.48
CA SER A 40 8.49 6.30 7.63
C SER A 40 7.98 5.39 6.49
N GLU A 41 8.87 4.60 5.88
CA GLU A 41 8.51 3.64 4.84
C GLU A 41 7.66 2.49 5.40
N GLU A 42 8.00 1.99 6.58
CA GLU A 42 7.22 0.95 7.27
C GLU A 42 5.82 1.43 7.64
N LEU A 43 5.68 2.64 8.17
CA LEU A 43 4.39 3.23 8.52
C LEU A 43 3.50 3.42 7.28
N VAL A 44 4.07 3.87 6.16
CA VAL A 44 3.36 3.97 4.88
C VAL A 44 2.92 2.60 4.39
N ARG A 45 3.80 1.59 4.51
CA ARG A 45 3.52 0.20 4.10
C ARG A 45 2.44 -0.44 4.97
N GLU A 46 2.41 -0.17 6.27
CA GLU A 46 1.36 -0.63 7.18
C GLU A 46 0.01 0.05 6.92
N GLY A 47 0.01 1.36 6.71
CA GLY A 47 -1.18 2.13 6.35
C GLY A 47 -1.82 1.61 5.06
N TYR A 48 -1.00 1.31 4.04
CA TYR A 48 -1.46 0.70 2.80
C TYR A 48 -2.07 -0.69 3.01
N ARG A 49 -1.47 -1.54 3.86
CA ARG A 49 -2.01 -2.88 4.19
C ARG A 49 -3.37 -2.80 4.89
N ARG A 50 -3.56 -1.84 5.81
CA ARG A 50 -4.85 -1.63 6.48
C ARG A 50 -5.91 -1.12 5.50
N GLY A 51 -5.56 -0.18 4.62
CA GLY A 51 -6.46 0.36 3.60
C GLY A 51 -7.02 -0.69 2.63
N ILE A 52 -6.21 -1.70 2.27
CA ILE A 52 -6.66 -2.83 1.44
C ILE A 52 -7.72 -3.67 2.16
N THR A 53 -7.52 -3.98 3.44
CA THR A 53 -8.48 -4.77 4.23
C THR A 53 -9.82 -4.05 4.35
N PHE A 54 -9.81 -2.74 4.61
CA PHE A 54 -11.04 -1.95 4.63
C PHE A 54 -11.75 -1.95 3.28
N SER A 55 -11.01 -1.82 2.17
CA SER A 55 -11.59 -1.85 0.83
C SER A 55 -12.31 -3.16 0.52
N TRP A 56 -11.76 -4.31 0.97
CA TRP A 56 -12.41 -5.62 0.86
C TRP A 56 -13.68 -5.73 1.71
N ILE A 57 -13.65 -5.19 2.93
CA ILE A 57 -14.82 -5.16 3.82
C ILE A 57 -15.93 -4.31 3.22
N PHE A 58 -15.62 -3.10 2.75
CA PHE A 58 -16.61 -2.22 2.09
C PHE A 58 -17.17 -2.83 0.81
N PHE A 59 -16.36 -3.56 0.04
CA PHE A 59 -16.84 -4.27 -1.15
C PHE A 59 -17.80 -5.41 -0.79
N LEU A 60 -17.49 -6.23 0.21
CA LEU A 60 -18.40 -7.28 0.68
C LEU A 60 -19.71 -6.70 1.23
N ILE A 61 -19.62 -5.63 2.03
CA ILE A 61 -20.80 -4.92 2.54
C ILE A 61 -21.62 -4.36 1.38
N GLY A 62 -20.98 -3.74 0.38
CA GLY A 62 -21.65 -3.23 -0.81
C GLY A 62 -22.36 -4.33 -1.62
N ILE A 63 -21.76 -5.51 -1.73
CA ILE A 63 -22.39 -6.68 -2.36
C ILE A 63 -23.65 -7.09 -1.60
N VAL A 64 -23.54 -7.30 -0.29
CA VAL A 64 -24.66 -7.70 0.56
C VAL A 64 -25.77 -6.65 0.50
N PHE A 65 -25.42 -5.37 0.57
CA PHE A 65 -26.37 -4.28 0.53
C PHE A 65 -27.09 -4.19 -0.82
N GLY A 66 -26.37 -4.36 -1.93
CA GLY A 66 -26.99 -4.37 -3.25
C GLY A 66 -27.90 -5.57 -3.49
N VAL A 67 -27.57 -6.75 -2.94
CA VAL A 67 -28.46 -7.93 -2.98
C VAL A 67 -29.73 -7.69 -2.16
N VAL A 68 -29.61 -7.08 -0.98
CA VAL A 68 -30.78 -6.72 -0.16
C VAL A 68 -31.64 -5.69 -0.88
N LEU A 69 -31.02 -4.66 -1.47
CA LEU A 69 -31.71 -3.63 -2.25
C LEU A 69 -32.44 -4.20 -3.46
N THR A 70 -31.81 -5.07 -4.26
CA THR A 70 -32.48 -5.69 -5.42
C THR A 70 -33.66 -6.57 -5.00
N SER A 71 -33.61 -7.16 -3.81
CA SER A 71 -34.71 -7.96 -3.26
C SER A 71 -35.84 -7.10 -2.68
N TRP A 72 -35.53 -5.90 -2.18
CA TRP A 72 -36.50 -4.97 -1.59
C TRP A 72 -37.17 -4.05 -2.60
N ILE A 73 -36.46 -3.58 -3.64
CA ILE A 73 -37.00 -2.71 -4.70
C ILE A 73 -38.35 -3.20 -5.26
N PRO A 74 -38.54 -4.49 -5.62
CA PRO A 74 -39.81 -4.96 -6.18
C PRO A 74 -40.93 -5.10 -5.15
N GLN A 75 -40.65 -5.02 -3.84
CA GLN A 75 -41.67 -5.03 -2.78
C GLN A 75 -42.26 -3.64 -2.53
N PHE A 76 -41.52 -2.60 -2.88
CA PHE A 76 -42.07 -1.27 -2.89
C PHE A 76 -42.76 -1.07 -4.25
N ASP A 77 -44.08 -0.96 -4.23
CA ASP A 77 -44.91 -0.64 -5.39
C ASP A 77 -44.72 0.84 -5.80
N ILE A 78 -43.46 1.25 -5.97
CA ILE A 78 -43.06 2.61 -6.29
C ILE A 78 -43.18 2.77 -7.79
N SER A 79 -44.40 3.06 -8.24
CA SER A 79 -44.60 3.73 -9.53
C SER A 79 -44.07 5.16 -9.43
N PHE A 80 -42.75 5.32 -9.39
CA PHE A 80 -42.12 6.64 -9.41
C PHE A 80 -42.11 7.16 -10.86
N LEU A 81 -42.71 8.34 -11.08
CA LEU A 81 -42.74 9.02 -12.39
C LEU A 81 -43.37 8.20 -13.55
N GLY A 82 -44.30 7.27 -13.26
CA GLY A 82 -44.99 6.49 -14.30
C GLY A 82 -44.10 5.46 -15.01
N VAL A 83 -42.91 5.20 -14.48
CA VAL A 83 -42.01 4.16 -14.97
C VAL A 83 -42.26 2.89 -14.17
N ASP A 84 -42.46 1.77 -14.88
CA ASP A 84 -42.65 0.47 -14.28
C ASP A 84 -41.45 0.09 -13.40
N SER A 85 -41.74 -0.45 -12.22
CA SER A 85 -40.79 -0.95 -11.22
C SER A 85 -39.74 -1.89 -11.82
N ALA A 86 -40.13 -2.67 -12.83
CA ALA A 86 -39.25 -3.59 -13.56
C ALA A 86 -38.12 -2.88 -14.31
N ASN A 87 -38.39 -1.72 -14.93
CA ASN A 87 -37.38 -0.97 -15.67
C ASN A 87 -36.39 -0.29 -14.72
N PHE A 88 -36.87 0.19 -13.58
CA PHE A 88 -36.01 0.76 -12.53
C PHE A 88 -35.08 -0.30 -11.93
N LEU A 89 -35.60 -1.50 -11.66
CA LEU A 89 -34.82 -2.65 -11.19
C LEU A 89 -33.69 -2.99 -12.17
N LEU A 90 -33.99 -3.04 -13.48
CA LEU A 90 -33.01 -3.34 -14.53
C LEU A 90 -31.87 -2.32 -14.57
N ILE A 91 -32.20 -1.02 -14.53
CA ILE A 91 -31.21 0.06 -14.52
C ILE A 91 -30.34 -0.03 -13.27
N PHE A 92 -30.96 -0.27 -12.11
CA PHE A 92 -30.23 -0.44 -10.85
C PHE A 92 -29.29 -1.65 -10.90
N GLN A 93 -29.74 -2.77 -11.46
CA GLN A 93 -28.96 -4.00 -11.57
C GLN A 93 -27.75 -3.81 -12.50
N ILE A 94 -27.91 -3.13 -13.63
CA ILE A 94 -26.81 -2.80 -14.55
C ILE A 94 -25.82 -1.84 -13.88
N GLY A 95 -26.32 -0.80 -13.21
CA GLY A 95 -25.47 0.14 -12.47
C GLY A 95 -24.71 -0.53 -11.34
N PHE A 96 -25.34 -1.46 -10.62
CA PHE A 96 -24.73 -2.24 -9.57
C PHE A 96 -23.67 -3.21 -10.10
N LEU A 97 -23.92 -3.87 -11.24
CA LEU A 97 -22.94 -4.72 -11.90
C LEU A 97 -21.69 -3.92 -12.31
N MET A 98 -21.88 -2.73 -12.88
CA MET A 98 -20.79 -1.80 -13.21
C MET A 98 -20.03 -1.35 -11.97
N PHE A 99 -20.74 -1.04 -10.88
CA PHE A 99 -20.12 -0.68 -9.60
C PHE A 99 -19.22 -1.80 -9.07
N ILE A 100 -19.70 -3.05 -9.12
CA ILE A 100 -18.93 -4.23 -8.72
C ILE A 100 -17.69 -4.37 -9.60
N LEU A 101 -17.84 -4.34 -10.93
CA LEU A 101 -16.72 -4.50 -11.87
C LEU A 101 -15.61 -3.46 -11.63
N LEU A 102 -16.00 -2.18 -11.49
CA LEU A 102 -15.05 -1.08 -11.29
C LEU A 102 -14.33 -1.20 -9.93
N HIS A 103 -15.04 -1.56 -8.86
CA HIS A 103 -14.42 -1.76 -7.55
C HIS A 103 -13.55 -3.01 -7.53
N PHE A 104 -13.98 -4.07 -8.22
CA PHE A 104 -13.26 -5.33 -8.31
C PHE A 104 -11.91 -5.18 -9.02
N GLU A 105 -11.84 -4.44 -10.13
CA GLU A 105 -10.56 -4.12 -10.79
C GLU A 105 -9.59 -3.37 -9.88
N LYS A 106 -10.10 -2.39 -9.12
CA LYS A 106 -9.32 -1.62 -8.15
C LYS A 106 -8.81 -2.52 -7.02
N LEU A 107 -9.64 -3.43 -6.53
CA LEU A 107 -9.29 -4.44 -5.52
C LEU A 107 -8.24 -5.43 -6.01
N ILE A 108 -8.36 -5.95 -7.24
CA ILE A 108 -7.36 -6.84 -7.85
C ILE A 108 -6.03 -6.13 -8.00
N THR A 109 -6.02 -4.90 -8.51
CA THR A 109 -4.79 -4.13 -8.73
C THR A 109 -4.04 -3.89 -7.41
N MET A 110 -4.77 -3.52 -6.35
CA MET A 110 -4.20 -3.32 -5.01
C MET A 110 -3.76 -4.64 -4.37
N THR A 111 -4.49 -5.74 -4.59
CA THR A 111 -4.13 -7.07 -4.06
C THR A 111 -2.89 -7.63 -4.78
N ARG A 112 -2.75 -7.39 -6.09
CA ARG A 112 -1.57 -7.79 -6.87
C ARG A 112 -0.34 -6.98 -6.46
N ALA A 113 -0.49 -5.69 -6.18
CA ALA A 113 0.58 -4.87 -5.59
C ALA A 113 1.04 -5.41 -4.21
N ARG A 114 0.11 -5.91 -3.40
CA ARG A 114 0.42 -6.57 -2.11
C ARG A 114 1.21 -7.88 -2.27
N LEU A 115 1.00 -8.63 -3.36
CA LEU A 115 1.70 -9.88 -3.64
C LEU A 115 3.12 -9.64 -4.17
N SER A 116 3.30 -8.63 -5.03
CA SER A 116 4.62 -8.24 -5.57
C SER A 116 5.57 -7.71 -4.49
N ASN A 117 5.06 -7.08 -3.43
CA ASN A 117 5.88 -6.56 -2.33
C ASN A 117 6.29 -7.63 -1.29
N ARG A 118 6.04 -8.92 -1.55
CA ARG A 118 6.48 -10.06 -0.72
C ARG A 118 7.59 -10.90 -1.36
N PHE A 119 7.95 -10.64 -2.62
CA PHE A 119 9.08 -11.23 -3.33
C PHE A 119 10.08 -10.13 -3.65
#